data_AF-A0A803M8J6-F1
#
_entry.id   AF-A0A803M8J6-F1
#
_cell.length_a   1.000
_cell.length_b   1.000
_cell.length_c   1.000
_cell.angle_alpha   90.00
_cell.angle_beta   90.00
_cell.angle_gamma   90.00
#
_symmetry.space_group_name_H-M   'P 1'
#
loop_
_entity.id
_entity.type
_entity.pdbx_description
1 polymer ?
#
loop_
_entity_poly.entity_id
_entity_poly.type
_entity_poly.pdbx_seq_one_letter_code
_entity_poly.pdbx_strand_id
1 'polypeptide(L)'
;MGKVQATTLRYASRFRCRNPVNLEADDFVFSGLGVAGNTSNIFGVAVTFAIDLTFPALNGLGLSMSRLDVGVGGVVPIHSHGVSKLILVIEGLILAGFIDSNDQVYYETLTKGDIMIFPQSLRTSLPS
;
A
#
# COMPACT_ATOMS: atom_id res chain seq x y z
N MET A 1 0.41 -9.38 -15.23
CA MET A 1 -0.38 -8.35 -14.52
C MET A 1 -0.40 -8.76 -13.06
N GLY A 2 0.05 -7.88 -12.17
CA GLY A 2 0.16 -8.15 -10.73
C GLY A 2 -0.82 -7.29 -9.95
N LYS A 3 -1.42 -7.83 -8.90
CA LYS A 3 -2.21 -7.07 -7.93
C LYS A 3 -1.66 -7.30 -6.55
N VAL A 4 -1.51 -6.20 -5.82
CA VAL A 4 -0.91 -6.19 -4.50
C VAL A 4 -1.79 -5.42 -3.55
N GLN A 5 -1.94 -5.96 -2.35
CA GLN A 5 -2.50 -5.26 -1.23
C GLN A 5 -1.35 -4.83 -0.32
N ALA A 6 -1.18 -3.53 -0.10
CA ALA A 6 -0.19 -3.03 0.82
C ALA A 6 -0.86 -2.56 2.11
N THR A 7 -0.28 -2.89 3.25
CA THR A 7 -0.66 -2.37 4.56
C THR A 7 0.52 -1.62 5.12
N THR A 8 0.30 -0.38 5.56
CA THR A 8 1.34 0.46 6.13
C THR A 8 1.02 0.74 7.59
N LEU A 9 2.04 0.68 8.46
CA LEU A 9 1.89 0.89 9.90
C LEU A 9 2.48 2.25 10.33
N ARG A 10 1.59 3.09 10.87
CA ARG A 10 1.69 4.41 11.51
C ARG A 10 1.46 5.64 10.63
N TYR A 11 0.63 6.56 11.14
CA TYR A 11 0.54 7.98 10.83
C TYR A 11 0.02 8.66 12.11
N ALA A 12 0.55 9.83 12.49
CA ALA A 12 0.06 10.58 13.64
C ALA A 12 -1.21 11.34 13.25
N SER A 13 -2.31 11.14 13.98
CA SER A 13 -3.62 11.75 13.72
C SER A 13 -3.52 13.27 13.61
N ARG A 14 -4.03 13.84 12.51
CA ARG A 14 -4.16 15.29 12.31
C ARG A 14 -5.61 15.78 12.24
N PHE A 15 -6.57 14.87 12.38
CA PHE A 15 -8.00 15.16 12.19
C PHE A 15 -8.78 15.09 13.50
N ARG A 16 -9.74 16.01 13.66
CA ARG A 16 -10.68 15.98 14.78
C ARG A 16 -11.61 14.76 14.64
N CYS A 17 -11.80 14.03 15.74
CA CYS A 17 -12.71 12.89 15.78
C CYS A 17 -14.18 13.33 15.69
N ARG A 18 -15.01 12.49 15.09
CA ARG A 18 -16.47 12.59 15.16
C ARG A 18 -16.98 12.18 16.54
N ASN A 19 -18.21 12.58 16.88
CA ASN A 19 -18.88 12.10 18.10
C ASN A 19 -19.21 10.61 17.94
N PRO A 20 -18.77 9.73 18.86
CA PRO A 20 -19.05 8.29 18.79
C PRO A 20 -20.54 7.92 18.72
N VAL A 21 -21.43 8.78 19.22
CA VAL A 21 -22.89 8.54 19.21
C VAL A 21 -23.48 8.59 17.79
N ASN A 22 -22.80 9.25 16.85
CA ASN A 22 -23.26 9.39 15.47
C ASN A 22 -22.59 8.40 14.52
N LEU A 23 -21.87 7.40 15.05
CA LEU A 23 -21.20 6.39 14.24
C LEU A 23 -22.11 5.20 13.99
N GLU A 24 -22.08 4.71 12.76
CA GLU A 24 -22.75 3.49 12.34
C GLU A 24 -21.73 2.43 11.88
N ALA A 25 -22.19 1.20 11.63
CA ALA A 25 -21.29 0.11 11.24
C ALA A 25 -20.59 0.37 9.88
N ASP A 26 -21.22 1.16 9.02
CA ASP A 26 -20.71 1.55 7.70
C ASP A 26 -19.51 2.50 7.79
N ASP A 27 -19.41 3.34 8.82
CA ASP A 27 -18.24 4.19 9.09
C ASP A 27 -16.96 3.37 9.26
N PHE A 28 -17.06 2.07 9.59
CA PHE A 28 -15.95 1.14 9.80
C PHE A 28 -15.69 0.20 8.62
N VAL A 29 -16.35 0.40 7.47
CA VAL A 29 -16.17 -0.44 6.28
C VAL A 29 -15.67 0.40 5.09
N PHE A 30 -14.56 -0.01 4.49
CA PHE A 30 -14.04 0.62 3.27
C PHE A 30 -14.10 -0.33 2.07
N SER A 31 -14.97 -0.03 1.12
CA SER A 31 -15.17 -0.86 -0.09
C SER A 31 -14.33 -0.42 -1.30
N GLY A 32 -13.62 0.71 -1.20
CA GLY A 32 -12.92 1.32 -2.34
C GLY A 32 -11.79 0.46 -2.93
N LEU A 33 -11.23 -0.48 -2.17
CA LEU A 33 -10.16 -1.37 -2.65
C LEU A 33 -10.66 -2.53 -3.53
N GLY A 34 -11.98 -2.74 -3.64
CA GLY A 34 -12.55 -3.80 -4.46
C GLY A 34 -12.39 -3.58 -5.97
N VAL A 35 -12.18 -2.33 -6.40
CA VAL A 35 -12.12 -1.93 -7.81
C VAL A 35 -10.67 -1.84 -8.28
N ALA A 36 -10.38 -2.39 -9.46
CA ALA A 36 -9.05 -2.26 -10.06
C ALA A 36 -8.81 -0.85 -10.59
N GLY A 37 -7.63 -0.29 -10.33
CA GLY A 37 -7.22 0.99 -10.88
C GLY A 37 -6.82 0.92 -12.37
N ASN A 38 -6.87 2.05 -13.06
CA ASN A 38 -6.49 2.15 -14.47
C ASN A 38 -4.97 2.22 -14.64
N THR A 39 -4.37 1.15 -15.17
CA THR A 39 -2.93 1.06 -15.43
C THR A 39 -2.50 1.59 -16.80
N SER A 40 -3.40 2.15 -17.61
CA SER A 40 -3.08 2.82 -18.87
C SER A 40 -2.53 4.23 -18.62
N ASN A 41 -1.37 4.29 -17.98
CA ASN A 41 -0.65 5.52 -17.65
C ASN A 41 0.87 5.30 -17.80
N ILE A 42 1.65 6.38 -17.71
CA ILE A 42 3.11 6.37 -17.98
C ILE A 42 3.91 5.43 -17.08
N PHE A 43 3.38 5.07 -15.90
CA PHE A 43 4.04 4.17 -14.97
C PHE A 43 3.51 2.74 -15.05
N GLY A 44 2.39 2.50 -15.76
CA GLY A 44 1.73 1.20 -15.77
C GLY A 44 1.18 0.77 -14.40
N VAL A 45 1.00 1.71 -13.46
CA VAL A 45 0.61 1.42 -12.07
C VAL A 45 -0.56 2.31 -11.66
N ALA A 46 -1.52 1.73 -10.93
CA ALA A 46 -2.57 2.49 -10.26
C ALA A 46 -2.55 2.21 -8.75
N VAL A 47 -2.81 3.25 -7.96
CA VAL A 47 -2.84 3.16 -6.49
C VAL A 47 -4.18 3.67 -5.98
N THR A 48 -4.84 2.88 -5.14
CA THR A 48 -6.04 3.28 -4.39
C THR A 48 -5.73 3.25 -2.90
N PHE A 49 -5.99 4.35 -2.20
CA PHE A 49 -5.64 4.51 -0.78
C PHE A 49 -6.87 4.38 0.12
N ALA A 50 -6.75 3.55 1.15
CA ALA A 50 -7.54 3.55 2.36
C ALA A 50 -6.67 4.12 3.49
N ILE A 51 -6.70 5.44 3.63
CA ILE A 51 -5.96 6.24 4.62
C ILE A 51 -6.97 7.05 5.43
N ASP A 52 -6.56 7.66 6.55
CA ASP A 52 -7.46 8.49 7.38
C ASP A 52 -8.21 9.59 6.61
N LEU A 53 -7.64 10.09 5.51
CA LEU A 53 -8.31 11.03 4.60
C LEU A 53 -9.49 10.42 3.81
N THR A 54 -9.37 9.16 3.36
CA THR A 54 -10.39 8.48 2.53
C THR A 54 -11.24 7.49 3.33
N PHE A 55 -10.75 7.07 4.49
CA PHE A 55 -11.37 6.14 5.42
C PHE A 55 -11.14 6.63 6.86
N PRO A 56 -11.99 7.56 7.36
CA PRO A 56 -11.79 8.24 8.63
C PRO A 56 -11.69 7.33 9.86
N ALA A 57 -12.21 6.11 9.82
CA ALA A 57 -12.08 5.14 10.91
C ALA A 57 -10.63 4.73 11.20
N LEU A 58 -9.69 4.95 10.27
CA LEU A 58 -8.26 4.74 10.50
C LEU A 58 -7.61 5.84 11.33
N ASN A 59 -8.29 6.97 11.55
CA ASN A 59 -7.73 8.11 12.26
C ASN A 59 -7.28 7.73 13.69
N GLY A 60 -6.00 7.93 13.99
CA GLY A 60 -5.42 7.63 15.30
C GLY A 60 -5.08 6.16 15.55
N LEU A 61 -5.43 5.23 14.64
CA LEU A 61 -5.13 3.81 14.82
C LEU A 61 -3.72 3.42 14.37
N GLY A 62 -3.03 4.30 13.64
CA GLY A 62 -1.71 4.02 13.09
C GLY A 62 -1.73 2.90 12.04
N LEU A 63 -2.82 2.78 11.30
CA LEU A 63 -3.01 1.82 10.22
C LEU A 63 -3.35 2.56 8.93
N SER A 64 -2.87 2.05 7.81
CA SER A 64 -3.40 2.37 6.50
C SER A 64 -3.25 1.20 5.55
N MET A 65 -3.96 1.27 4.44
CA MET A 65 -3.99 0.21 3.45
C MET A 65 -4.08 0.82 2.07
N SER A 66 -3.51 0.15 1.08
CA SER A 66 -3.68 0.52 -0.31
C SER A 66 -3.77 -0.71 -1.18
N ARG A 67 -4.42 -0.53 -2.32
CA ARG A 67 -4.38 -1.47 -3.43
C ARG A 67 -3.45 -0.90 -4.50
N LEU A 68 -2.60 -1.78 -5.02
CA LEU A 68 -1.71 -1.52 -6.13
C LEU A 68 -2.07 -2.46 -7.27
N ASP A 69 -2.52 -1.91 -8.39
CA ASP A 69 -2.67 -2.66 -9.64
C ASP A 69 -1.46 -2.33 -10.52
N VAL A 70 -0.72 -3.36 -10.93
CA VAL A 70 0.52 -3.25 -11.72
C VAL A 70 0.30 -3.94 -13.07
N GLY A 71 0.25 -3.12 -14.12
CA GLY A 71 0.20 -3.57 -15.51
C GLY A 71 1.48 -4.29 -15.93
N VAL A 72 1.45 -4.93 -17.10
CA VAL A 72 2.65 -5.53 -17.68
C VAL A 72 3.65 -4.41 -18.04
N GLY A 73 4.89 -4.53 -17.57
CA GLY A 73 5.91 -3.48 -17.71
C GLY A 73 5.71 -2.31 -16.75
N GLY A 74 4.75 -2.38 -15.83
CA GLY A 74 4.49 -1.34 -14.84
C GLY A 74 5.61 -1.27 -13.79
N VAL A 75 5.98 -0.06 -13.39
CA VAL A 75 7.06 0.17 -12.44
C VAL A 75 6.62 1.17 -11.38
N VAL A 76 6.84 0.80 -10.12
CA VAL A 76 6.81 1.74 -9.01
C VAL A 76 8.22 2.27 -8.80
N PRO A 77 8.48 3.57 -9.03
CA PRO A 77 9.80 4.16 -8.84
C PRO A 77 10.33 3.96 -7.42
N ILE A 78 11.66 3.99 -7.27
CA ILE A 78 12.28 3.91 -5.95
C ILE A 78 11.79 5.08 -5.08
N HIS A 79 11.17 4.77 -3.95
CA HIS A 79 10.69 5.77 -2.99
C HIS A 79 10.75 5.23 -1.56
N SER A 80 10.70 6.14 -0.58
CA SER A 80 10.75 5.79 0.85
C SER A 80 9.52 6.30 1.57
N HIS A 81 9.15 5.58 2.62
CA HIS A 81 8.12 5.98 3.57
C HIS A 81 8.75 6.10 4.95
N GLY A 82 8.29 7.07 5.75
CA GLY A 82 8.69 7.19 7.15
C GLY A 82 8.12 6.10 8.07
N VAL A 83 7.58 5.03 7.50
CA VAL A 83 6.73 4.00 8.12
C VAL A 83 6.96 2.65 7.44
N SER A 84 6.75 1.55 8.14
CA SER A 84 6.91 0.21 7.56
C SER A 84 5.72 -0.15 6.66
N LYS A 85 6.00 -0.86 5.56
CA LYS A 85 5.01 -1.34 4.59
C LYS A 85 5.08 -2.86 4.48
N LEU A 86 3.96 -3.54 4.58
CA LEU A 86 3.79 -4.94 4.25
C LEU A 86 3.06 -5.02 2.91
N ILE A 87 3.51 -5.86 1.98
CA ILE A 87 2.74 -6.21 0.79
C ILE A 87 2.28 -7.65 0.84
N LEU A 88 1.09 -7.91 0.30
CA LEU A 88 0.55 -9.22 -0.02
C LEU A 88 0.19 -9.23 -1.50
N VAL A 89 0.73 -10.18 -2.26
CA VAL A 89 0.33 -10.36 -3.65
C VAL A 89 -0.98 -11.14 -3.70
N ILE A 90 -2.02 -10.55 -4.29
CA ILE A 90 -3.35 -11.16 -4.39
C ILE A 90 -3.61 -11.79 -5.78
N GLU A 91 -2.85 -11.36 -6.80
CA GLU A 91 -2.93 -11.88 -8.16
C GLU A 91 -1.61 -11.65 -8.92
N GLY A 92 -1.25 -12.56 -9.82
CA GLY A 92 -0.09 -12.42 -10.71
C GLY A 92 1.26 -12.66 -10.03
N LEU A 93 2.30 -12.08 -10.65
CA LEU A 93 3.64 -11.96 -10.07
C LEU A 93 4.12 -10.51 -10.13
N ILE A 94 5.02 -10.16 -9.22
CA ILE A 94 5.76 -8.89 -9.23
C ILE A 94 7.19 -9.13 -8.76
N LEU A 95 8.14 -8.33 -9.21
CA LEU A 95 9.47 -8.24 -8.62
C LEU A 95 9.45 -7.11 -7.58
N ALA A 96 9.82 -7.41 -6.34
CA ALA A 96 9.71 -6.45 -5.24
C ALA A 96 11.01 -6.36 -4.47
N GLY A 97 11.41 -5.16 -4.06
CA GLY A 97 12.66 -4.99 -3.33
C GLY A 97 12.83 -3.68 -2.59
N PHE A 98 13.79 -3.66 -1.67
CA PHE A 98 14.24 -2.45 -0.99
C PHE A 98 15.76 -2.38 -0.87
N ILE A 99 16.25 -1.19 -0.60
CA ILE A 99 17.66 -0.86 -0.36
C ILE A 99 17.78 -0.44 1.10
N ASP A 100 18.66 -1.10 1.85
CA ASP A 100 18.91 -0.77 3.26
C ASP A 100 19.83 0.45 3.45
N SER A 101 20.10 0.81 4.70
CA SER A 101 20.97 1.95 5.05
C SER A 101 22.44 1.75 4.69
N ASN A 102 22.85 0.52 4.33
CA ASN A 102 24.19 0.18 3.88
C ASN A 102 24.25 0.05 2.34
N ASP A 103 23.23 0.57 1.64
CA ASP A 103 23.03 0.44 0.19
C ASP A 103 22.97 -1.03 -0.30
N GLN A 104 22.67 -1.98 0.57
CA GLN A 104 22.43 -3.37 0.19
C GLN A 104 21.03 -3.52 -0.38
N VAL A 105 20.94 -4.17 -1.54
CA VAL A 105 19.66 -4.45 -2.22
C VAL A 105 19.13 -5.82 -1.80
N TYR A 106 17.85 -5.85 -1.42
CA TYR A 106 17.07 -7.08 -1.18
C TYR A 106 15.88 -7.07 -2.13
N TYR A 107 15.74 -8.10 -2.94
CA TYR A 107 14.61 -8.22 -3.85
C TYR A 107 14.26 -9.69 -4.11
N GLU A 108 13.01 -9.95 -4.45
CA GLU A 108 12.52 -11.29 -4.78
C GLU A 108 11.34 -11.21 -5.76
N THR A 109 11.14 -12.26 -6.55
CA THR A 109 9.92 -12.43 -7.33
C THR A 109 8.82 -12.99 -6.44
N LEU A 110 7.79 -12.18 -6.20
CA LEU A 110 6.64 -12.55 -5.39
C LEU A 110 5.47 -13.00 -6.25
N THR A 111 4.79 -14.05 -5.83
CA THR A 111 3.62 -14.64 -6.47
C THR A 111 2.41 -14.58 -5.54
N LYS A 112 1.22 -14.90 -6.05
CA LYS A 112 -0.03 -14.88 -5.26
C LYS A 112 0.13 -15.62 -3.92
N GLY A 113 -0.15 -14.90 -2.83
CA GLY A 113 -0.05 -15.40 -1.45
C GLY A 113 1.24 -14.99 -0.74
N ASP A 114 2.27 -14.59 -1.48
CA ASP A 114 3.53 -14.14 -0.89
C ASP A 114 3.38 -12.77 -0.22
N ILE A 115 4.11 -12.61 0.88
CA ILE A 115 4.24 -11.34 1.59
C ILE A 115 5.69 -10.87 1.60
N MET A 116 5.89 -9.55 1.54
CA MET A 116 7.19 -8.93 1.79
C MET A 116 7.05 -7.73 2.71
N ILE A 117 7.94 -7.64 3.70
CA ILE A 117 8.03 -6.49 4.60
C ILE A 117 9.09 -5.51 4.10
N PHE A 118 8.74 -4.23 4.14
CA PHE A 118 9.60 -3.10 3.86
C PHE A 118 9.77 -2.32 5.17
N PRO A 119 10.98 -2.34 5.76
CA PRO A 119 11.25 -1.61 6.99
C PRO A 119 11.08 -0.09 6.82
N GLN A 120 10.74 0.58 7.92
CA GLN A 120 10.67 2.03 8.01
C GLN A 120 11.97 2.69 7.50
N SER A 121 11.82 3.79 6.75
CA SER A 121 12.92 4.64 6.28
C SER A 121 13.87 4.01 5.25
N LEU A 122 13.47 2.95 4.56
CA LEU A 122 14.24 2.35 3.46
C LEU A 122 13.68 2.71 2.08
N ARG A 123 14.55 2.67 1.06
CA ARG A 123 14.19 2.94 -0.35
C ARG A 123 13.58 1.69 -0.96
N THR A 124 12.39 1.77 -1.54
CA THR A 124 11.58 0.63 -2.01
C THR A 124 11.29 0.73 -3.51
N SER A 125 11.41 -0.36 -4.27
CA SER A 125 11.02 -0.48 -5.68
C SER A 125 10.09 -1.69 -5.91
N LEU A 126 9.18 -1.58 -6.89
CA LEU A 126 8.35 -2.70 -7.35
C LEU A 126 8.33 -2.71 -8.90
N PRO A 127 9.31 -3.35 -9.57
CA PRO A 127 9.22 -3.67 -11.00
C PRO A 127 8.29 -4.86 -11.30
N SER A 128 7.67 -4.90 -12.49
CA SER A 128 6.87 -6.05 -12.97
C SER A 128 7.73 -7.11 -13.65
#